data_AF-A0A3B9KAI7-F1
#
_entry.id   AF-A0A3B9KAI7-F1
#
_cell.length_a   1.000
_cell.length_b   1.000
_cell.length_c   1.000
_cell.angle_alpha   90.00
_cell.angle_beta   90.00
_cell.angle_gamma   90.00
#
_symmetry.space_group_name_H-M   'P 1'
#
loop_
_entity.id
_entity.type
_entity.pdbx_description
1 polymer ?
#
loop_
_entity_poly.entity_id
_entity_poly.type
_entity_poly.pdbx_seq_one_letter_code
_entity_poly.pdbx_strand_id
1 'polypeptide(L)'
;MRSKLAFSLGLLSILLLSSLFLTGRNAYATTAARQFTPTDVGGLPPLLNVSTLLGNDQANRTMQLSVNLALRNQDQLNALLHDLYDPSSPAYHQFLSVADFAQRFGPTIDQQQAVEDYLTRHGFTIT
;
A
#
# COMPACT_ATOMS: atom_id res chain seq x y z
N MET A 1 35.25 38.36 49.74
CA MET A 1 35.21 38.08 48.28
C MET A 1 35.67 36.64 48.06
N ARG A 2 34.94 35.87 47.24
CA ARG A 2 35.37 34.57 46.66
C ARG A 2 35.15 33.29 47.48
N SER A 3 33.93 33.06 47.95
CA SER A 3 33.40 31.70 48.09
C SER A 3 32.00 31.67 47.48
N LYS A 4 31.80 30.78 46.48
CA LYS A 4 30.55 30.34 45.81
C LYS A 4 30.71 30.04 44.31
N LEU A 5 31.86 30.34 43.69
CA LEU A 5 32.04 30.09 42.24
C LEU A 5 32.51 28.68 41.86
N ALA A 6 32.85 27.80 42.79
CA ALA A 6 33.35 26.46 42.45
C ALA A 6 32.26 25.36 42.39
N PHE A 7 31.04 25.61 42.88
CA PHE A 7 30.01 24.57 42.97
C PHE A 7 28.97 24.60 41.83
N SER A 8 28.99 25.63 40.98
CA SER A 8 27.97 25.83 39.93
C SER A 8 28.30 25.19 38.59
N LEU A 9 29.56 24.76 38.34
CA LEU A 9 29.96 24.20 37.04
C LEU A 9 29.86 22.67 36.95
N GLY A 10 29.84 21.97 38.09
CA GLY A 10 29.70 20.50 38.10
C GLY A 10 28.26 20.03 37.84
N LEU A 11 27.26 20.80 38.29
CA LEU A 11 25.84 20.42 38.15
C LEU A 11 25.28 20.71 36.74
N LEU A 12 25.83 21.70 36.03
CA LEU A 12 25.38 22.06 34.68
C LEU A 12 25.86 21.06 33.62
N SER A 13 27.00 20.39 33.85
CA SER A 13 27.57 19.42 32.91
C SER A 13 26.81 18.10 32.90
N ILE A 14 26.27 17.66 34.05
CA ILE A 14 25.47 16.43 34.17
C ILE A 14 24.05 16.62 33.59
N LEU A 15 23.55 17.85 33.60
CA LEU A 15 22.21 18.18 33.08
C LEU A 15 22.18 18.35 31.55
N LEU A 16 23.31 18.69 30.92
CA LEU A 16 23.43 18.80 29.46
C LEU A 16 23.66 17.45 28.75
N LEU A 17 24.26 16.46 29.42
CA LEU A 17 24.50 15.12 28.85
C LEU A 17 23.29 14.18 28.93
N SER A 18 22.28 14.50 29.75
CA SER A 18 21.06 13.69 29.91
C SER A 18 19.95 14.04 28.91
N SER A 19 20.07 15.15 28.18
CA SER A 19 19.08 15.57 27.17
C SER A 19 19.21 14.84 25.83
N LEU A 20 20.30 14.10 25.62
CA LEU A 20 20.66 13.55 24.30
C LEU A 20 20.09 12.14 24.02
N PHE A 21 19.37 11.53 24.97
CA PHE A 21 18.90 10.14 24.84
C PHE A 21 17.37 9.96 24.77
N LEU A 22 16.57 11.02 24.60
CA LEU A 22 15.11 10.89 24.70
C LEU A 22 14.30 11.52 23.55
N THR A 23 14.73 11.37 22.29
CA THR A 23 13.82 11.65 21.16
C THR A 23 14.02 10.70 19.98
N GLY A 24 14.01 9.40 20.27
CA GLY A 24 13.58 8.39 19.30
C GLY A 24 12.05 8.32 19.29
N ARG A 25 11.36 9.40 18.89
CA ARG A 25 9.93 9.29 18.55
C ARG A 25 9.90 8.52 17.24
N ASN A 26 9.82 7.19 17.31
CA ASN A 26 9.33 6.42 16.19
C ASN A 26 7.99 7.05 15.83
N ALA A 27 7.98 7.79 14.72
CA ALA A 27 6.75 8.25 14.13
C ALA A 27 5.97 6.98 13.86
N TYR A 28 4.95 6.75 14.68
CA TYR A 28 3.84 5.88 14.34
C TYR A 28 3.55 6.18 12.90
N ALA A 29 3.71 5.19 12.03
CA ALA A 29 3.28 5.31 10.66
C ALA A 29 1.85 5.81 10.75
N THR A 30 1.65 7.09 10.40
CA THR A 30 0.33 7.59 10.12
C THR A 30 -0.10 6.69 9.00
N THR A 31 -1.03 5.79 9.31
CA THR A 31 -1.91 5.21 8.32
C THR A 31 -2.52 6.43 7.66
N ALA A 32 -1.89 6.89 6.57
CA ALA A 32 -2.58 7.63 5.56
C ALA A 32 -3.67 6.65 5.17
N ALA A 33 -4.85 6.83 5.79
CA ALA A 33 -6.08 6.42 5.19
C ALA A 33 -6.04 7.14 3.85
N ARG A 34 -5.45 6.47 2.86
CA ARG A 34 -5.65 6.80 1.46
C ARG A 34 -7.15 6.82 1.39
N GLN A 35 -7.72 8.02 1.36
CA GLN A 35 -9.11 8.18 1.04
C GLN A 35 -9.25 7.38 -0.24
N PHE A 36 -10.00 6.29 -0.16
CA PHE A 36 -10.32 5.52 -1.34
C PHE A 36 -11.22 6.42 -2.15
N THR A 37 -10.60 7.28 -2.97
CA THR A 37 -11.28 8.04 -3.99
C THR A 37 -11.42 7.03 -5.12
N PRO A 38 -12.64 6.54 -5.42
CA PRO A 38 -12.83 5.65 -6.56
C PRO A 38 -12.37 6.44 -7.78
N THR A 39 -11.21 6.07 -8.34
CA THR A 39 -10.58 6.83 -9.43
C THR A 39 -11.42 6.74 -10.70
N ASP A 40 -12.25 5.71 -10.82
CA ASP A 40 -13.23 5.53 -11.88
C ASP A 40 -14.24 4.45 -11.43
N VAL A 41 -15.55 4.74 -11.51
CA VAL A 41 -16.56 3.67 -11.51
C VAL A 41 -16.51 3.14 -12.92
N GLY A 42 -15.67 2.11 -13.15
CA GLY A 42 -15.27 1.64 -14.47
C GLY A 42 -16.41 1.70 -15.49
N GLY A 43 -16.06 2.17 -16.71
CA GLY A 43 -17.01 2.49 -17.77
C GLY A 43 -18.15 1.50 -17.86
N LEU A 44 -19.38 2.02 -17.72
CA LEU A 44 -20.58 1.22 -17.82
C LEU A 44 -20.57 0.40 -19.13
N PRO A 45 -20.90 -0.89 -19.10
CA PRO A 45 -20.90 -1.72 -20.30
C PRO A 45 -21.83 -1.10 -21.38
N PRO A 46 -21.42 -1.07 -22.67
CA PRO A 46 -22.26 -0.51 -23.75
C PRO A 46 -23.65 -1.15 -23.84
N LEU A 47 -23.78 -2.39 -23.36
CA LEU A 47 -25.04 -3.14 -23.31
C LEU A 47 -26.12 -2.44 -22.49
N LEU A 48 -25.77 -1.54 -21.56
CA LEU A 48 -26.77 -0.76 -20.82
C LEU A 48 -27.63 0.11 -21.74
N ASN A 49 -27.11 0.55 -22.90
CA ASN A 49 -27.84 1.40 -23.83
C ASN A 49 -29.02 0.69 -24.52
N VAL A 50 -29.01 -0.64 -24.53
CA VAL A 50 -30.06 -1.47 -25.13
C VAL A 50 -30.81 -2.31 -24.08
N SER A 51 -30.52 -2.08 -22.80
CA SER A 51 -31.11 -2.81 -21.69
C SER A 51 -32.37 -2.11 -21.18
N THR A 52 -33.35 -2.89 -20.73
CA THR A 52 -34.51 -2.37 -20.00
C THR A 52 -34.38 -2.76 -18.53
N LEU A 53 -34.53 -1.79 -17.63
CA LEU A 53 -34.55 -2.05 -16.20
C LEU A 53 -35.83 -2.82 -15.83
N LEU A 54 -35.68 -4.07 -15.39
CA LEU A 54 -36.81 -4.94 -15.02
C LEU A 54 -37.28 -4.76 -13.57
N GLY A 55 -36.51 -4.03 -12.75
CA GLY A 55 -36.76 -3.83 -11.33
C GLY A 55 -35.58 -4.29 -10.47
N ASN A 56 -35.79 -4.30 -9.16
CA ASN A 56 -34.78 -4.73 -8.19
C ASN A 56 -34.64 -6.26 -8.19
N ASP A 57 -33.42 -6.76 -8.02
CA ASP A 57 -33.18 -8.18 -7.78
C ASP A 57 -33.64 -8.61 -6.38
N GLN A 58 -33.63 -9.92 -6.10
CA GLN A 58 -33.97 -10.46 -4.78
C GLN A 58 -32.96 -9.99 -3.73
N ALA A 59 -33.48 -9.41 -2.64
CA ALA A 59 -32.67 -8.79 -1.59
C ALA A 59 -31.69 -9.74 -0.87
N ASN A 60 -31.91 -11.06 -0.97
CA ASN A 60 -31.11 -12.11 -0.32
C ASN A 60 -30.32 -12.97 -1.33
N ARG A 61 -30.22 -12.55 -2.60
CA ARG A 61 -29.40 -13.27 -3.58
C ARG A 61 -27.92 -13.05 -3.29
N THR A 62 -27.17 -14.12 -3.12
CA THR A 62 -25.70 -14.06 -3.03
C THR A 62 -25.11 -13.73 -4.40
N MET A 63 -24.26 -12.70 -4.44
CA MET A 63 -23.47 -12.33 -5.61
C MET A 63 -21.99 -12.60 -5.34
N GLN A 64 -21.27 -13.03 -6.38
CA GLN A 64 -19.82 -13.17 -6.35
C GLN A 64 -19.20 -11.96 -7.04
N LEU A 65 -18.20 -11.36 -6.41
CA LEU A 65 -17.47 -10.22 -6.93
C LEU A 65 -15.98 -10.53 -6.93
N SER A 66 -15.31 -10.20 -8.02
CA SER A 66 -13.85 -10.26 -8.11
C SER A 66 -13.26 -8.88 -7.81
N VAL A 67 -12.35 -8.82 -6.84
CA VAL A 67 -11.61 -7.60 -6.50
C VAL A 67 -10.17 -7.75 -6.96
N ASN A 68 -9.75 -6.92 -7.91
CA ASN A 68 -8.38 -6.91 -8.41
C ASN A 68 -7.58 -5.81 -7.70
N LEU A 69 -6.45 -6.18 -7.11
CA LEU A 69 -5.52 -5.22 -6.51
C LEU A 69 -4.55 -4.69 -7.57
N ALA A 70 -4.23 -3.40 -7.47
CA ALA A 70 -3.28 -2.76 -8.37
C ALA A 70 -1.88 -3.37 -8.24
N LEU A 71 -1.21 -3.56 -9.37
CA LEU A 71 0.19 -3.96 -9.41
C LEU A 71 1.09 -2.85 -8.86
N ARG A 72 2.17 -3.27 -8.19
CA ARG A 72 3.24 -2.41 -7.71
C ARG A 72 4.29 -2.20 -8.80
N ASN A 73 5.09 -1.15 -8.64
CA ASN A 73 6.30 -0.91 -9.44
C ASN A 73 6.04 -0.86 -10.97
N GLN A 74 4.98 -0.16 -11.40
CA GLN A 74 4.59 -0.12 -12.82
C GLN A 74 5.69 0.39 -13.75
N ASP A 75 6.48 1.38 -13.34
CA ASP A 75 7.61 1.86 -14.15
C ASP A 75 8.67 0.79 -14.37
N GLN A 76 8.96 -0.02 -13.34
CA GLN A 76 9.89 -1.14 -13.44
C GLN A 76 9.31 -2.29 -14.26
N LEU A 77 8.00 -2.49 -14.20
CA LEU A 77 7.31 -3.47 -15.05
C LEU A 77 7.39 -3.06 -16.51
N ASN A 78 7.18 -1.78 -16.82
CA ASN A 78 7.30 -1.25 -18.19
C ASN A 78 8.73 -1.37 -18.72
N ALA A 79 9.74 -1.08 -17.89
CA ALA A 79 11.14 -1.28 -18.27
C ALA A 79 11.46 -2.76 -18.52
N LEU A 80 11.00 -3.67 -17.64
CA LEU A 80 11.16 -5.11 -17.86
C LEU A 80 10.51 -5.57 -19.17
N LEU A 81 9.28 -5.12 -19.46
CA LEU A 81 8.59 -5.46 -20.70
C LEU A 81 9.36 -4.95 -21.92
N HIS A 82 9.91 -3.75 -21.86
CA HIS A 82 10.77 -3.24 -22.94
C HIS A 82 11.97 -4.15 -23.18
N ASP A 83 12.71 -4.49 -22.11
CA ASP A 83 13.92 -5.30 -22.18
C ASP A 83 13.66 -6.75 -22.61
N LEU A 84 12.49 -7.31 -22.28
CA LEU A 84 12.10 -8.67 -22.67
C LEU A 84 11.82 -8.80 -24.16
N TYR A 85 11.42 -7.71 -24.83
CA TYR A 85 11.01 -7.69 -26.22
C TYR A 85 11.97 -6.93 -27.15
N ASP A 86 13.01 -6.29 -26.63
CA ASP A 86 14.10 -5.73 -27.42
C ASP A 86 15.16 -6.81 -27.77
N PRO A 87 15.37 -7.17 -29.05
CA PRO A 87 16.41 -8.13 -29.44
C PRO A 87 17.85 -7.70 -29.10
N SER A 88 18.09 -6.41 -28.86
CA SER A 88 19.40 -5.89 -28.45
C SER A 88 19.68 -6.05 -26.94
N SER A 89 18.62 -6.32 -26.17
CA SER A 89 18.69 -6.49 -24.73
C SER A 89 19.28 -7.87 -24.35
N PRO A 90 20.18 -7.94 -23.36
CA PRO A 90 20.61 -9.21 -22.77
C PRO A 90 19.47 -10.02 -22.15
N ALA A 91 18.35 -9.37 -21.81
CA ALA A 91 17.18 -9.99 -21.20
C ALA A 91 16.12 -10.43 -22.23
N TYR A 92 16.40 -10.33 -23.54
CA TYR A 92 15.46 -10.72 -24.58
C TYR A 92 14.95 -12.16 -24.38
N HIS A 93 13.61 -12.31 -24.34
CA HIS A 93 12.93 -13.58 -24.09
C HIS A 93 13.31 -14.30 -22.77
N GLN A 94 13.92 -13.60 -21.81
CA GLN A 94 14.24 -14.15 -20.48
C GLN A 94 13.11 -13.88 -19.48
N PHE A 95 11.99 -14.58 -19.67
CA PHE A 95 10.78 -14.37 -18.85
C PHE A 95 10.96 -14.74 -17.38
N LEU A 96 10.27 -13.99 -16.52
CA LEU A 96 10.17 -14.28 -15.09
C LEU A 96 9.30 -15.50 -14.81
N SER A 97 9.60 -16.19 -13.71
CA SER A 97 8.64 -17.12 -13.12
C SER A 97 7.43 -16.36 -12.56
N VAL A 98 6.30 -17.07 -12.40
CA VAL A 98 5.09 -16.51 -11.78
C VAL A 98 5.38 -16.02 -10.36
N ALA A 99 6.22 -16.74 -9.61
CA ALA A 99 6.60 -16.37 -8.25
C ALA A 99 7.41 -15.06 -8.22
N ASP A 100 8.39 -14.91 -9.12
CA ASP A 100 9.20 -13.69 -9.21
C ASP A 100 8.34 -12.49 -9.61
N PHE A 101 7.41 -12.70 -10.55
CA PHE A 101 6.46 -11.66 -10.94
C PHE A 101 5.59 -11.23 -9.76
N ALA A 102 4.99 -12.18 -9.04
CA ALA A 102 4.14 -11.90 -7.89
C ALA A 102 4.92 -11.17 -6.78
N GLN A 103 6.17 -11.59 -6.52
CA GLN A 103 7.02 -10.97 -5.52
C GLN A 103 7.40 -9.53 -5.89
N ARG A 104 7.73 -9.27 -7.16
CA ARG A 104 8.21 -7.95 -7.63
C ARG A 104 7.09 -6.97 -7.92
N PHE A 105 5.99 -7.43 -8.51
CA PHE A 105 4.93 -6.59 -9.08
C PHE A 105 3.54 -6.88 -8.52
N GLY A 106 3.29 -8.07 -7.95
CA GLY A 106 2.03 -8.38 -7.29
C GLY A 106 1.82 -7.59 -5.98
N PRO A 107 0.58 -7.47 -5.47
CA PRO A 107 0.30 -6.82 -4.19
C PRO A 107 1.03 -7.54 -3.04
N THR A 108 1.47 -6.79 -2.02
CA THR A 108 2.09 -7.40 -0.82
C THR A 108 1.06 -8.18 0.00
N ILE A 109 1.54 -9.10 0.84
CA ILE A 109 0.68 -9.84 1.78
C ILE A 109 -0.11 -8.87 2.68
N ASP A 110 0.54 -7.82 3.19
CA ASP A 110 -0.14 -6.82 4.03
C ASP A 110 -1.25 -6.07 3.27
N GLN A 111 -1.07 -5.80 1.97
CA GLN A 111 -2.09 -5.17 1.14
C GLN A 111 -3.27 -6.10 0.89
N GLN A 112 -3.02 -7.39 0.67
CA GLN A 112 -4.06 -8.40 0.52
C GLN A 112 -4.88 -8.51 1.81
N GLN A 113 -4.20 -8.67 2.96
CA GLN A 113 -4.84 -8.76 4.27
C GLN A 113 -5.68 -7.52 4.59
N ALA A 114 -5.16 -6.32 4.30
CA ALA A 114 -5.91 -5.09 4.55
C ALA A 114 -7.23 -5.01 3.76
N VAL A 115 -7.26 -5.55 2.54
CA VAL A 115 -8.48 -5.62 1.71
C VAL A 115 -9.42 -6.71 2.20
N GLU A 116 -8.90 -7.89 2.55
CA GLU A 116 -9.69 -8.99 3.13
C GLU A 116 -10.38 -8.55 4.43
N ASP A 117 -9.64 -7.90 5.32
CA ASP A 117 -10.16 -7.37 6.58
C ASP A 117 -11.22 -6.29 6.32
N TYR A 118 -10.97 -5.41 5.35
CA TYR A 118 -11.92 -4.37 4.96
C TYR A 118 -13.23 -4.99 4.47
N LEU A 119 -13.17 -5.93 3.54
CA LEU A 119 -14.34 -6.59 2.97
C LEU A 119 -15.09 -7.41 4.01
N THR A 120 -14.38 -8.17 4.84
CA THR A 120 -14.98 -8.96 5.92
C THR A 120 -15.72 -8.06 6.92
N ARG A 121 -15.15 -6.91 7.30
CA ARG A 121 -15.83 -5.92 8.17
C ARG A 121 -17.10 -5.33 7.55
N HIS A 122 -17.22 -5.35 6.22
CA HIS A 122 -18.42 -4.88 5.50
C HIS A 122 -19.40 -6.01 5.17
N GLY A 123 -19.22 -7.20 5.75
CA GLY A 123 -20.15 -8.33 5.62
C GLY A 123 -19.95 -9.17 4.36
N PHE A 124 -18.83 -9.00 3.65
CA PHE A 124 -18.46 -9.89 2.56
C PHE A 124 -17.80 -11.15 3.10
N THR A 125 -18.05 -12.28 2.44
CA THR A 125 -17.32 -13.53 2.65
C THR A 125 -16.21 -13.63 1.62
N ILE A 126 -14.97 -13.85 2.07
CA ILE A 126 -13.83 -14.12 1.19
C ILE A 126 -13.82 -15.62 0.85
N THR A 127 -13.65 -15.93 -0.44
CA THR A 127 -13.68 -17.30 -1.00
C THR A 127 -12.43 -17.62 -1.78
#